data_AF-A0A8T5TCC1-F1
#
_entry.id   AF-A0A8T5TCC1-F1
#
_cell.length_a   1.000
_cell.length_b   1.000
_cell.length_c   1.000
_cell.angle_alpha   90.00
_cell.angle_beta   90.00
_cell.angle_gamma   90.00
#
_symmetry.space_group_name_H-M   'P 1'
#
loop_
_entity.id
_entity.type
_entity.pdbx_description
1 polymer ?
#
loop_
_entity_poly.entity_id
_entity_poly.type
_entity_poly.pdbx_seq_one_letter_code
_entity_poly.pdbx_strand_id
1 'polypeptide(L)'
;MGKYNYPSKEILNPSNLQRKNYDHIILWMLANNESCEWSNFELKPIEIPISTLSRHFSKLISKGFIEKFSRGNYRITPAGEKKFRELSKERKKERKLNYPPKIILKSGRNYSHWILWMVYNNGFCKRTDFIEQPLSINQSSLSKCLSSLIQKGFIIKENKRYIITQSGKLEYSRILQYYDLDRQTILEEERKRIDDIVTQTSQFFDNFNIHDDHVRFRFLNNVLKLDYSKVKTILKDEEDFHKILLFISINHPDFYPDYISFENFSRFYEIKKRTLEFWVNEIVESDLYDLKLFKLDFSPNKFYYFHSDEKLEKILRAITEEHITTNTYLEKFGRSGSLNTIIEDILEEICETRLNKHFKEPLREFLPQYIKYLAYKIETKKEFKEPYDKLEGTIWQDMTNIIQPQNYETLESQYEEKIKEIDKEIKLNPSNYELYNSKLRILLYFNQYGDVLMALEKMKLLFPEKEIDIMIKKAYTLKKEKKLEEGLEIIQQLLEKYPKDNNLHYYKAYWLSYLGKKQESLKILRGLIEKEPEKGIYHDTYGEILITFKEYEKAIEEFQRAIEIDANDWFIHQTYIKIGICYTALENFELAVQHLKIGQELTKNIISDIESRNKWLAILDLFLTEIEEQSS
;
A
#
# COMPACT_ATOMS: atom_id res chain seq x y z
N MET A 1 -11.56 -33.97 41.45
CA MET A 1 -10.24 -33.42 41.10
C MET A 1 -10.36 -32.76 39.73
N GLY A 2 -10.33 -31.43 39.68
CA GLY A 2 -10.53 -30.66 38.44
C GLY A 2 -9.41 -30.94 37.44
N LYS A 3 -9.78 -31.15 36.17
CA LYS A 3 -8.83 -31.31 35.05
C LYS A 3 -8.26 -29.91 34.74
N TYR A 4 -7.09 -29.58 35.27
CA TYR A 4 -6.37 -28.37 34.86
C TYR A 4 -5.88 -28.53 33.41
N ASN A 5 -6.07 -27.51 32.61
CA ASN A 5 -5.46 -27.40 31.28
C ASN A 5 -3.99 -27.03 31.46
N TYR A 6 -3.10 -27.78 30.80
CA TYR A 6 -1.65 -27.55 30.82
C TYR A 6 -1.16 -27.10 29.44
N PRO A 7 -0.12 -26.23 29.38
CA PRO A 7 0.42 -25.77 28.11
C PRO A 7 0.97 -26.94 27.29
N SER A 8 0.97 -26.81 25.96
CA SER A 8 1.60 -27.81 25.09
C SER A 8 3.09 -27.97 25.41
N LYS A 9 3.69 -29.11 25.03
CA LYS A 9 5.13 -29.35 25.22
C LYS A 9 6.00 -28.25 24.60
N GLU A 10 5.54 -27.62 23.53
CA GLU A 10 6.22 -26.50 22.86
C GLU A 10 6.27 -25.23 23.74
N ILE A 11 5.21 -24.95 24.52
CA ILE A 11 5.17 -23.82 25.46
C ILE A 11 6.08 -24.10 26.66
N LEU A 12 6.05 -25.33 27.16
CA LEU A 12 6.84 -25.77 28.32
C LEU A 12 8.33 -25.91 28.02
N ASN A 13 8.67 -26.36 26.81
CA ASN A 13 10.03 -26.63 26.33
C ASN A 13 10.19 -26.16 24.88
N PRO A 14 10.46 -24.86 24.62
CA PRO A 14 10.75 -24.39 23.27
C PRO A 14 12.03 -25.04 22.73
N SER A 15 12.07 -25.32 21.42
CA SER A 15 13.19 -26.00 20.74
C SER A 15 14.53 -25.26 20.87
N ASN A 16 15.62 -26.04 20.73
CA ASN A 16 17.01 -25.73 21.10
C ASN A 16 17.53 -24.35 20.63
N LEU A 17 17.35 -23.32 21.48
CA LEU A 17 18.13 -22.08 21.64
C LEU A 17 17.29 -20.95 22.30
N GLN A 18 15.97 -21.12 22.45
CA GLN A 18 15.12 -20.15 23.18
C GLN A 18 15.07 -20.48 24.69
N ARG A 19 15.30 -19.47 25.54
CA ARG A 19 15.11 -19.60 26.99
C ARG A 19 13.60 -19.74 27.30
N LYS A 20 13.25 -20.59 28.29
CA LYS A 20 11.87 -20.72 28.78
C LYS A 20 11.33 -19.36 29.21
N ASN A 21 10.21 -18.95 28.63
CA ASN A 21 9.53 -17.71 29.00
C ASN A 21 8.52 -18.02 30.11
N TYR A 22 8.94 -17.88 31.37
CA TYR A 22 8.09 -18.17 32.52
C TYR A 22 6.87 -17.25 32.62
N ASP A 23 6.96 -15.99 32.17
CA ASP A 23 5.80 -15.08 32.13
C ASP A 23 4.72 -15.64 31.19
N HIS A 24 5.12 -16.19 30.03
CA HIS A 24 4.20 -16.79 29.06
C HIS A 24 3.55 -18.08 29.60
N ILE A 25 4.33 -18.95 30.26
CA ILE A 25 3.81 -20.19 30.86
C ILE A 25 2.79 -19.87 31.97
N ILE A 26 3.12 -18.89 32.84
CA ILE A 26 2.25 -18.49 33.96
C ILE A 26 0.94 -17.87 33.45
N LEU A 27 1.03 -16.93 32.51
CA LEU A 27 -0.14 -16.29 31.92
C LEU A 27 -0.98 -17.28 31.11
N TRP A 28 -0.36 -18.23 30.39
CA TRP A 28 -1.10 -19.28 29.69
C TRP A 28 -1.93 -20.12 30.65
N MET A 29 -1.32 -20.56 31.77
CA MET A 29 -2.03 -21.35 32.78
C MET A 29 -3.21 -20.60 33.36
N LEU A 30 -3.03 -19.33 33.72
CA LEU A 30 -4.08 -18.51 34.32
C LEU A 30 -5.15 -18.05 33.31
N ALA A 31 -4.84 -18.01 32.01
CA ALA A 31 -5.80 -17.69 30.96
C ALA A 31 -6.68 -18.89 30.56
N ASN A 32 -6.18 -20.11 30.74
CA ASN A 32 -6.87 -21.34 30.30
C ASN A 32 -7.48 -22.15 31.44
N ASN A 33 -7.45 -21.61 32.67
CA ASN A 33 -8.05 -22.19 33.87
C ASN A 33 -8.73 -21.09 34.68
N GLU A 34 -9.87 -21.38 35.31
CA GLU A 34 -10.63 -20.39 36.11
C GLU A 34 -9.80 -19.80 37.27
N SER A 35 -8.93 -20.60 37.86
CA SER A 35 -7.91 -20.18 38.82
C SER A 35 -6.80 -21.22 38.88
N CYS A 36 -5.60 -20.82 39.30
CA CYS A 36 -4.49 -21.75 39.56
C CYS A 36 -3.95 -21.56 40.98
N GLU A 37 -3.69 -22.68 41.64
CA GLU A 37 -2.90 -22.75 42.86
C GLU A 37 -1.41 -22.64 42.54
N TRP A 38 -0.64 -22.15 43.51
CA TRP A 38 0.81 -22.13 43.45
C TRP A 38 1.42 -23.51 43.13
N SER A 39 0.86 -24.57 43.69
CA SER A 39 1.24 -25.98 43.50
C SER A 39 1.14 -26.43 42.03
N ASN A 40 0.25 -25.83 41.22
CA ASN A 40 0.04 -26.21 39.83
C ASN A 40 1.25 -25.89 38.92
N PHE A 41 2.15 -24.99 39.35
CA PHE A 41 3.33 -24.59 38.59
C PHE A 41 4.60 -25.35 38.99
N GLU A 42 4.60 -25.99 40.16
CA GLU A 42 5.75 -26.72 40.70
C GLU A 42 5.78 -28.19 40.24
N LEU A 43 4.60 -28.76 39.97
CA LEU A 43 4.45 -30.16 39.56
C LEU A 43 4.60 -30.36 38.04
N LYS A 44 4.86 -31.61 37.63
CA LYS A 44 4.81 -32.00 36.22
C LYS A 44 3.41 -31.72 35.66
N PRO A 45 3.31 -31.18 34.43
CA PRO A 45 4.38 -31.06 33.42
C PRO A 45 5.17 -29.74 33.41
N ILE A 46 4.96 -28.80 34.35
CA ILE A 46 5.51 -27.43 34.27
C ILE A 46 6.88 -27.27 34.94
N GLU A 47 7.04 -27.74 36.18
CA GLU A 47 8.30 -27.72 36.95
C GLU A 47 9.05 -26.36 36.95
N ILE A 48 8.41 -25.28 37.44
CA ILE A 48 9.09 -23.98 37.65
C ILE A 48 9.74 -23.94 39.04
N PRO A 49 11.05 -23.61 39.16
CA PRO A 49 11.70 -23.45 40.46
C PRO A 49 11.03 -22.37 41.31
N ILE A 50 10.86 -22.62 42.62
CA ILE A 50 10.14 -21.75 43.57
C ILE A 50 10.65 -20.29 43.52
N SER A 51 11.97 -20.11 43.49
CA SER A 51 12.59 -18.77 43.42
C SER A 51 12.26 -18.03 42.12
N THR A 52 12.21 -18.75 41.00
CA THR A 52 11.80 -18.22 39.69
C THR A 52 10.32 -17.89 39.69
N LEU A 53 9.47 -18.81 40.15
CA LEU A 53 8.02 -18.63 40.22
C LEU A 53 7.67 -17.39 41.04
N SER A 54 8.27 -17.24 42.23
CA SER A 54 8.07 -16.08 43.11
C SER A 54 8.44 -14.76 42.42
N ARG A 55 9.61 -14.68 41.79
CA ARG A 55 10.05 -13.47 41.08
C ARG A 55 9.08 -13.08 39.96
N HIS A 56 8.64 -14.06 39.18
CA HIS A 56 7.74 -13.82 38.04
C HIS A 56 6.31 -13.47 38.52
N PHE A 57 5.80 -14.10 39.56
CA PHE A 57 4.52 -13.74 40.17
C PHE A 57 4.54 -12.32 40.75
N SER A 58 5.56 -11.94 41.52
CA SER A 58 5.69 -10.57 42.04
C SER A 58 5.72 -9.54 40.91
N LYS A 59 6.45 -9.83 39.84
CA LYS A 59 6.50 -8.98 38.63
C LYS A 59 5.12 -8.86 37.97
N LEU A 60 4.43 -9.96 37.72
CA LEU A 60 3.12 -9.96 37.04
C LEU A 60 2.03 -9.31 37.90
N ILE A 61 2.07 -9.47 39.22
CA ILE A 61 1.17 -8.79 40.18
C ILE A 61 1.44 -7.29 40.18
N SER A 62 2.71 -6.85 40.26
CA SER A 62 3.05 -5.43 40.26
C SER A 62 2.62 -4.70 38.98
N LYS A 63 2.54 -5.43 37.85
CA LYS A 63 2.07 -4.91 36.56
C LYS A 63 0.55 -5.05 36.37
N GLY A 64 -0.17 -5.56 37.36
CA GLY A 64 -1.61 -5.77 37.30
C GLY A 64 -2.06 -6.82 36.30
N PHE A 65 -1.18 -7.74 35.87
CA PHE A 65 -1.51 -8.80 34.90
C PHE A 65 -2.14 -10.03 35.54
N ILE A 66 -1.84 -10.28 36.81
CA ILE A 66 -2.44 -11.36 37.59
C ILE A 66 -2.79 -10.82 38.97
N GLU A 67 -3.79 -11.40 39.61
CA GLU A 67 -4.18 -11.04 40.97
C GLU A 67 -4.38 -12.27 41.86
N LYS A 68 -4.14 -12.07 43.15
CA LYS A 68 -4.35 -13.09 44.18
C LYS A 68 -5.71 -12.86 44.81
N PHE A 69 -6.68 -13.71 44.47
CA PHE A 69 -8.06 -13.54 44.95
C PHE A 69 -8.37 -14.38 46.21
N SER A 70 -7.57 -15.40 46.53
CA SER A 70 -7.64 -16.12 47.80
C SER A 70 -6.28 -16.73 48.20
N ARG A 71 -6.19 -17.33 49.39
CA ARG A 71 -4.91 -17.82 49.94
C ARG A 71 -4.31 -18.94 49.07
N GLY A 72 -3.35 -18.56 48.22
CA GLY A 72 -2.64 -19.48 47.35
C GLY A 72 -3.21 -19.61 45.93
N ASN A 73 -4.34 -18.95 45.65
CA ASN A 73 -4.99 -18.96 44.34
C ASN A 73 -4.83 -17.64 43.60
N TYR A 74 -4.54 -17.76 42.32
CA TYR A 74 -4.31 -16.64 41.41
C TYR A 74 -5.23 -16.73 40.20
N ARG A 75 -5.58 -15.58 39.64
CA ARG A 75 -6.34 -15.46 38.39
C ARG A 75 -5.72 -14.39 37.49
N ILE A 76 -5.94 -14.52 36.18
CA ILE A 76 -5.51 -13.52 35.20
C ILE A 76 -6.45 -12.31 35.23
N THR A 77 -5.91 -11.11 34.96
CA THR A 77 -6.73 -9.91 34.75
C THR A 77 -6.92 -9.65 33.25
N PRO A 78 -7.84 -8.74 32.84
CA PRO A 78 -7.97 -8.35 31.43
C PRO A 78 -6.66 -7.80 30.82
N ALA A 79 -5.85 -7.09 31.61
CA ALA A 79 -4.53 -6.62 31.19
C ALA A 79 -3.55 -7.79 30.99
N GLY A 80 -3.62 -8.82 31.84
CA GLY A 80 -2.87 -10.06 31.68
C GLY A 80 -3.27 -10.85 30.43
N GLU A 81 -4.56 -10.92 30.11
CA GLU A 81 -5.04 -11.56 28.87
C GLU A 81 -4.51 -10.86 27.62
N LYS A 82 -4.51 -9.52 27.60
CA LYS A 82 -3.90 -8.75 26.52
C LYS A 82 -2.40 -9.09 26.39
N LYS A 83 -1.68 -9.14 27.52
CA LYS A 83 -0.25 -9.50 27.52
C LYS A 83 0.02 -10.93 27.07
N PHE A 84 -0.86 -11.86 27.43
CA PHE A 84 -0.83 -13.24 26.98
C PHE A 84 -1.00 -13.33 25.45
N ARG A 85 -1.93 -12.57 24.86
CA ARG A 85 -2.13 -12.51 23.41
C ARG A 85 -0.90 -11.95 22.69
N GLU A 86 -0.26 -10.92 23.23
CA GLU A 86 1.00 -10.38 22.70
C GLU A 86 2.12 -11.43 22.67
N LEU A 87 2.39 -12.07 23.81
CA LEU A 87 3.44 -13.11 23.91
C LEU A 87 3.15 -14.32 23.01
N SER A 88 1.88 -14.63 22.79
CA SER A 88 1.46 -15.71 21.88
C SER A 88 1.56 -15.32 20.40
N LYS A 89 1.46 -14.03 20.05
CA LYS A 89 1.73 -13.50 18.71
C LYS A 89 3.24 -13.50 18.39
N GLU A 90 4.09 -13.16 19.36
CA GLU A 90 5.56 -13.15 19.19
C GLU A 90 6.11 -14.54 18.80
N ARG A 91 5.53 -15.64 19.31
CA ARG A 91 5.93 -17.01 18.95
C ARG A 91 5.43 -17.50 17.60
N LYS A 92 4.33 -16.96 17.07
CA LYS A 92 3.80 -17.35 15.74
C LYS A 92 4.68 -16.90 14.57
N LYS A 93 5.78 -16.17 14.82
CA LYS A 93 6.84 -15.91 13.82
C LYS A 93 7.82 -17.10 13.72
N GLU A 94 7.36 -18.34 13.63
CA GLU A 94 8.17 -19.37 12.97
C GLU A 94 8.16 -19.03 11.49
N ARG A 95 9.33 -18.64 10.98
CA ARG A 95 9.48 -18.25 9.59
C ARG A 95 9.32 -19.50 8.73
N LYS A 96 8.17 -19.66 8.09
CA LYS A 96 7.94 -20.70 7.09
C LYS A 96 8.86 -20.41 5.90
N LEU A 97 9.99 -21.11 5.85
CA LEU A 97 10.98 -20.93 4.79
C LEU A 97 10.50 -21.60 3.51
N ASN A 98 10.65 -20.90 2.38
CA ASN A 98 10.44 -21.43 1.05
C ASN A 98 11.70 -22.15 0.57
N TYR A 99 11.62 -23.48 0.45
CA TYR A 99 12.75 -24.34 0.12
C TYR A 99 12.86 -24.60 -1.40
N PRO A 100 14.07 -24.91 -1.92
CA PRO A 100 14.25 -25.20 -3.34
C PRO A 100 13.44 -26.42 -3.79
N PRO A 101 12.81 -26.38 -4.98
CA PRO A 101 12.11 -27.53 -5.54
C PRO A 101 13.06 -28.71 -5.80
N LYS A 102 12.52 -29.94 -5.81
CA LYS A 102 13.30 -31.19 -5.92
C LYS A 102 14.22 -31.25 -7.15
N ILE A 103 13.90 -30.55 -8.23
CA ILE A 103 14.73 -30.54 -9.45
C ILE A 103 16.07 -29.83 -9.23
N ILE A 104 16.08 -28.74 -8.44
CA ILE A 104 17.28 -28.02 -8.00
C ILE A 104 18.09 -28.91 -7.05
N LEU A 105 17.41 -29.69 -6.20
CA LEU A 105 18.05 -30.62 -5.27
C LEU A 105 18.66 -31.85 -5.96
N LYS A 106 18.13 -32.28 -7.11
CA LYS A 106 18.57 -33.48 -7.84
C LYS A 106 19.73 -33.25 -8.82
N SER A 107 19.97 -32.02 -9.28
CA SER A 107 20.95 -31.69 -10.34
C SER A 107 22.42 -31.67 -9.88
N GLY A 108 22.84 -32.65 -9.09
CA GLY A 108 24.24 -32.83 -8.69
C GLY A 108 24.75 -31.75 -7.72
N ARG A 109 24.41 -31.85 -6.43
CA ARG A 109 25.00 -31.12 -5.29
C ARG A 109 25.46 -29.67 -5.55
N ASN A 110 24.72 -28.89 -6.35
CA ASN A 110 25.06 -27.50 -6.63
C ASN A 110 24.54 -26.60 -5.51
N TYR A 111 25.22 -26.66 -4.36
CA TYR A 111 24.85 -25.94 -3.14
C TYR A 111 24.75 -24.42 -3.34
N SER A 112 25.45 -23.86 -4.31
CA SER A 112 25.36 -22.43 -4.65
C SER A 112 23.96 -22.06 -5.15
N HIS A 113 23.33 -22.91 -5.97
CA HIS A 113 21.97 -22.70 -6.45
C HIS A 113 20.95 -22.85 -5.32
N TRP A 114 21.18 -23.79 -4.40
CA TRP A 114 20.33 -24.01 -3.23
C TRP A 114 20.35 -22.78 -2.31
N ILE A 115 21.55 -22.24 -2.07
CA ILE A 115 21.75 -21.06 -1.24
C ILE A 115 21.12 -19.83 -1.88
N LEU A 116 21.33 -19.60 -3.18
CA LEU A 116 20.73 -18.45 -3.88
C LEU A 116 19.20 -18.51 -3.89
N TRP A 117 18.61 -19.69 -4.13
CA TRP A 117 17.16 -19.87 -4.04
C TRP A 117 16.62 -19.53 -2.65
N MET A 118 17.25 -20.08 -1.62
CA MET A 118 16.84 -19.87 -0.24
C MET A 118 16.92 -18.38 0.14
N VAL A 119 18.04 -17.71 -0.17
CA VAL A 119 18.22 -16.31 0.21
C VAL A 119 17.27 -15.40 -0.58
N TYR A 120 17.03 -15.67 -1.87
CA TYR A 120 16.09 -14.89 -2.69
C TYR A 120 14.65 -15.02 -2.20
N ASN A 121 14.13 -16.25 -2.09
CA ASN A 121 12.71 -16.50 -1.82
C ASN A 121 12.29 -16.26 -0.36
N ASN A 122 13.26 -16.11 0.53
CA ASN A 122 12.99 -15.81 1.93
C ASN A 122 13.39 -14.37 2.31
N GLY A 123 14.11 -13.65 1.45
CA GLY A 123 14.67 -12.31 1.71
C GLY A 123 16.00 -12.32 2.46
N PHE A 124 16.16 -13.21 3.45
CA PHE A 124 17.45 -13.46 4.11
C PHE A 124 17.53 -14.89 4.64
N CYS A 125 18.70 -15.46 4.86
CA CYS A 125 18.83 -16.76 5.55
C CYS A 125 19.90 -16.72 6.63
N LYS A 126 19.71 -17.50 7.69
CA LYS A 126 20.75 -17.77 8.69
C LYS A 126 21.49 -19.04 8.30
N ARG A 127 22.68 -19.22 8.88
CA ARG A 127 23.48 -20.42 8.63
C ARG A 127 22.75 -21.73 9.03
N THR A 128 21.95 -21.68 10.08
CA THR A 128 21.10 -22.79 10.58
C THR A 128 20.11 -23.30 9.53
N ASP A 129 19.61 -22.40 8.69
CA ASP A 129 18.54 -22.66 7.71
C ASP A 129 18.99 -23.60 6.57
N PHE A 130 20.30 -23.92 6.50
CA PHE A 130 20.91 -24.76 5.46
C PHE A 130 21.43 -26.11 5.96
N ILE A 131 21.29 -26.40 7.26
CA ILE A 131 21.94 -27.57 7.89
C ILE A 131 20.89 -28.64 8.25
N GLU A 132 19.65 -28.21 8.53
CA GLU A 132 18.53 -29.07 8.97
C GLU A 132 17.59 -29.42 7.80
N GLN A 133 16.87 -30.55 7.93
CA GLN A 133 15.89 -30.97 6.93
C GLN A 133 14.80 -29.90 6.74
N PRO A 134 14.31 -29.65 5.51
CA PRO A 134 14.47 -30.46 4.30
C PRO A 134 15.74 -30.17 3.46
N LEU A 135 16.60 -29.22 3.85
CA LEU A 135 17.80 -28.82 3.11
C LEU A 135 19.06 -29.01 3.97
N SER A 136 19.76 -30.14 3.80
CA SER A 136 20.97 -30.46 4.58
C SER A 136 22.26 -30.32 3.77
N ILE A 137 22.97 -29.21 3.97
CA ILE A 137 24.30 -28.93 3.42
C ILE A 137 25.34 -29.12 4.53
N ASN A 138 26.39 -29.90 4.26
CA ASN A 138 27.46 -30.09 5.24
C ASN A 138 28.20 -28.76 5.52
N GLN A 139 28.76 -28.62 6.73
CA GLN A 139 29.35 -27.36 7.20
C GLN A 139 30.53 -26.86 6.33
N SER A 140 31.34 -27.76 5.78
CA SER A 140 32.52 -27.40 4.98
C SER A 140 32.11 -26.90 3.60
N SER A 141 31.21 -27.59 2.91
CA SER A 141 30.63 -27.17 1.63
C SER A 141 29.81 -25.89 1.76
N LEU A 142 29.01 -25.74 2.82
CA LEU A 142 28.24 -24.53 3.09
C LEU A 142 29.16 -23.32 3.23
N SER A 143 30.26 -23.45 3.99
CA SER A 143 31.23 -22.37 4.17
C SER A 143 31.90 -21.96 2.86
N LYS A 144 32.32 -22.95 2.05
CA LYS A 144 32.96 -22.71 0.75
C LYS A 144 32.01 -22.00 -0.21
N CYS A 145 30.76 -22.46 -0.32
CA CYS A 145 29.78 -21.88 -1.22
C CYS A 145 29.37 -20.47 -0.78
N LEU A 146 29.11 -20.24 0.51
CA LEU A 146 28.82 -18.91 1.02
C LEU A 146 29.98 -17.94 0.78
N SER A 147 31.22 -18.36 1.02
CA SER A 147 32.40 -17.51 0.77
C SER A 147 32.56 -17.17 -0.71
N SER A 148 32.34 -18.16 -1.60
CA SER A 148 32.39 -17.92 -3.04
C SER A 148 31.27 -17.00 -3.52
N LEU A 149 30.05 -17.15 -3.00
CA LEU A 149 28.91 -16.28 -3.36
C LEU A 149 29.11 -14.86 -2.86
N ILE A 150 29.71 -14.68 -1.69
CA ILE A 150 30.11 -13.36 -1.16
C ILE A 150 31.20 -12.73 -2.03
N GLN A 151 32.24 -13.50 -2.37
CA GLN A 151 33.35 -13.00 -3.21
C GLN A 151 32.87 -12.59 -4.61
N LYS A 152 31.91 -13.33 -5.19
CA LYS A 152 31.27 -12.99 -6.47
C LYS A 152 30.29 -11.81 -6.35
N GLY A 153 30.05 -11.33 -5.13
CA GLY A 153 29.14 -10.23 -4.84
C GLY A 153 27.67 -10.60 -4.92
N PHE A 154 27.29 -11.88 -5.02
CA PHE A 154 25.90 -12.33 -5.18
C PHE A 154 25.11 -12.33 -3.87
N ILE A 155 25.79 -12.49 -2.74
CA ILE A 155 25.17 -12.36 -1.41
C ILE A 155 26.10 -11.53 -0.51
N ILE A 156 25.51 -10.85 0.46
CA ILE A 156 26.23 -10.16 1.55
C ILE A 156 25.89 -10.80 2.89
N LYS A 157 26.78 -10.62 3.88
CA LYS A 157 26.59 -11.16 5.22
C LYS A 157 26.54 -10.02 6.24
N GLU A 158 25.37 -9.84 6.84
CA GLU A 158 25.11 -8.80 7.85
C GLU A 158 24.46 -9.42 9.09
N ASN A 159 24.95 -9.12 10.29
CA ASN A 159 24.32 -9.57 11.55
C ASN A 159 23.97 -11.09 11.59
N LYS A 160 24.86 -11.93 11.06
CA LYS A 160 24.69 -13.41 10.91
C LYS A 160 23.57 -13.84 9.94
N ARG A 161 23.06 -12.92 9.12
CA ARG A 161 22.12 -13.16 8.02
C ARG A 161 22.85 -13.04 6.69
N TYR A 162 22.46 -13.86 5.73
CA TYR A 162 22.88 -13.77 4.35
C TYR A 162 21.74 -13.16 3.54
N ILE A 163 22.02 -12.13 2.77
CA ILE A 163 21.04 -11.36 1.99
C ILE A 163 21.52 -11.36 0.54
N ILE A 164 20.58 -11.45 -0.41
CA ILE A 164 20.92 -11.47 -1.84
C ILE A 164 21.14 -10.05 -2.35
N THR A 165 22.16 -9.85 -3.16
CA THR A 165 22.44 -8.56 -3.81
C THR A 165 21.74 -8.48 -5.17
N GLN A 166 21.77 -7.31 -5.82
CA GLN A 166 21.23 -7.16 -7.18
C GLN A 166 21.92 -8.08 -8.21
N SER A 167 23.23 -8.27 -8.11
CA SER A 167 23.96 -9.21 -8.96
C SER A 167 23.57 -10.67 -8.68
N GLY A 168 23.26 -11.01 -7.42
CA GLY A 168 22.72 -12.31 -7.04
C GLY A 168 21.31 -12.56 -7.57
N LYS A 169 20.45 -11.53 -7.63
CA LYS A 169 19.10 -11.64 -8.22
C LYS A 169 19.16 -11.95 -9.72
N LEU A 170 20.08 -11.32 -10.45
CA LEU A 170 20.32 -11.61 -11.87
C LEU A 170 20.81 -13.06 -12.08
N GLU A 171 21.71 -13.54 -11.22
CA GLU A 171 22.17 -14.92 -11.28
C GLU A 171 21.06 -15.91 -10.90
N TYR A 172 20.21 -15.57 -9.93
CA TYR A 172 19.03 -16.35 -9.58
C TYR A 172 18.08 -16.52 -10.77
N SER A 173 17.80 -15.45 -11.53
CA SER A 173 16.98 -15.56 -12.75
C SER A 173 17.58 -16.49 -13.81
N ARG A 174 18.91 -16.54 -13.94
CA ARG A 174 19.59 -17.50 -14.83
C ARG A 174 19.48 -18.94 -14.33
N ILE A 175 19.51 -19.13 -13.01
CA ILE A 175 19.29 -20.45 -12.38
C ILE A 175 17.88 -20.97 -12.69
N LEU A 176 16.86 -20.11 -12.66
CA LEU A 176 15.49 -20.50 -13.03
C LEU A 176 15.41 -20.98 -14.48
N GLN A 177 16.03 -20.24 -15.40
CA GLN A 177 16.12 -20.61 -16.82
C GLN A 177 16.90 -21.91 -17.04
N TYR A 178 17.94 -22.15 -16.25
CA TYR A 178 18.75 -23.38 -16.32
C TYR A 178 17.97 -24.65 -15.93
N TYR A 179 16.95 -24.53 -15.07
CA TYR A 179 16.17 -25.67 -14.56
C TYR A 179 14.78 -25.84 -15.18
N ASP A 180 14.39 -25.00 -16.15
CA ASP A 180 13.12 -25.07 -16.86
C ASP A 180 11.88 -25.09 -15.92
N LEU A 181 11.97 -24.37 -14.79
CA LEU A 181 11.15 -24.58 -13.59
C LEU A 181 9.83 -23.81 -13.50
N ASP A 182 9.52 -22.94 -14.46
CA ASP A 182 8.64 -21.80 -14.14
C ASP A 182 7.12 -22.03 -14.30
N ARG A 183 6.59 -23.26 -14.48
CA ARG A 183 5.12 -23.42 -14.54
C ARG A 183 4.50 -24.76 -14.12
N GLN A 184 5.07 -25.90 -14.51
CA GLN A 184 4.35 -27.19 -14.38
C GLN A 184 4.28 -27.73 -12.94
N THR A 185 5.34 -27.62 -12.15
CA THR A 185 5.37 -28.22 -10.79
C THR A 185 4.50 -27.45 -9.78
N ILE A 186 4.40 -26.12 -9.92
CA ILE A 186 3.48 -25.29 -9.12
C ILE A 186 2.03 -25.67 -9.41
N LEU A 187 1.71 -25.95 -10.68
CA LEU A 187 0.37 -26.42 -11.08
C LEU A 187 0.04 -27.82 -10.53
N GLU A 188 1.04 -28.69 -10.33
CA GLU A 188 0.83 -30.03 -9.77
C GLU A 188 0.57 -30.02 -8.25
N GLU A 189 1.26 -29.16 -7.50
CA GLU A 189 1.03 -29.03 -6.04
C GLU A 189 -0.31 -28.35 -5.73
N GLU A 190 -0.67 -27.30 -6.46
CA GLU A 190 -1.98 -26.65 -6.32
C GLU A 190 -3.12 -27.57 -6.76
N ARG A 191 -2.92 -28.41 -7.80
CA ARG A 191 -3.91 -29.42 -8.20
C ARG A 191 -4.23 -30.39 -7.06
N LYS A 192 -3.21 -30.91 -6.38
CA LYS A 192 -3.42 -31.85 -5.25
C LYS A 192 -4.18 -31.20 -4.09
N ARG A 193 -3.85 -29.94 -3.76
CA ARG A 193 -4.57 -29.20 -2.73
C ARG A 193 -6.05 -29.01 -3.08
N ILE A 194 -6.34 -28.70 -4.35
CA ILE A 194 -7.73 -28.58 -4.84
C ILE A 194 -8.45 -29.92 -4.73
N ASP A 195 -7.82 -31.03 -5.14
CA ASP A 195 -8.42 -32.37 -5.07
C ASP A 195 -8.77 -32.78 -3.62
N ASP A 196 -7.90 -32.46 -2.64
CA ASP A 196 -8.14 -32.74 -1.22
C ASP A 196 -9.34 -31.94 -0.69
N ILE A 197 -9.44 -30.65 -1.03
CA ILE A 197 -10.55 -29.78 -0.62
C ILE A 197 -11.87 -30.22 -1.26
N VAL A 198 -11.86 -30.56 -2.55
CA VAL A 198 -13.03 -31.07 -3.25
C VAL A 198 -13.53 -32.35 -2.58
N THR A 199 -12.63 -33.25 -2.18
CA THR A 199 -13.00 -34.49 -1.49
C THR A 199 -13.69 -34.23 -0.14
N GLN A 200 -13.16 -33.31 0.66
CA GLN A 200 -13.74 -32.95 1.97
C GLN A 200 -15.09 -32.25 1.83
N THR A 201 -15.21 -31.37 0.86
CA THR A 201 -16.42 -30.56 0.63
C THR A 201 -17.54 -31.36 -0.05
N SER A 202 -17.20 -32.37 -0.87
CA SER A 202 -18.19 -33.32 -1.41
C SER A 202 -18.94 -34.07 -0.30
N GLN A 203 -18.25 -34.52 0.75
CA GLN A 203 -18.89 -35.16 1.91
C GLN A 203 -19.86 -34.20 2.62
N PHE A 204 -19.48 -32.93 2.74
CA PHE A 204 -20.35 -31.90 3.31
C PHE A 204 -21.60 -31.68 2.44
N PHE A 205 -21.46 -31.62 1.11
CA PHE A 205 -22.61 -31.48 0.21
C PHE A 205 -23.59 -32.64 0.30
N ASP A 206 -23.10 -33.87 0.41
CA ASP A 206 -23.95 -35.05 0.56
C ASP A 206 -24.67 -35.06 1.90
N ASN A 207 -23.99 -34.70 2.99
CA ASN A 207 -24.59 -34.63 4.34
C ASN A 207 -25.74 -33.62 4.43
N PHE A 208 -25.66 -32.53 3.66
CA PHE A 208 -26.63 -31.43 3.70
C PHE A 208 -27.53 -31.36 2.47
N ASN A 209 -27.53 -32.37 1.60
CA ASN A 209 -28.31 -32.44 0.35
C ASN A 209 -28.18 -31.19 -0.54
N ILE A 210 -26.97 -30.65 -0.65
CA ILE A 210 -26.69 -29.49 -1.48
C ILE A 210 -26.41 -30.03 -2.89
N HIS A 211 -27.36 -29.87 -3.81
CA HIS A 211 -27.27 -30.39 -5.18
C HIS A 211 -27.08 -29.33 -6.25
N ASP A 212 -27.28 -28.06 -5.92
CA ASP A 212 -27.13 -26.96 -6.88
C ASP A 212 -25.64 -26.74 -7.20
N ASP A 213 -25.27 -26.95 -8.46
CA ASP A 213 -23.88 -26.85 -8.92
C ASP A 213 -23.32 -25.43 -8.84
N HIS A 214 -24.17 -24.39 -8.95
CA HIS A 214 -23.75 -23.00 -8.79
C HIS A 214 -23.44 -22.69 -7.31
N VAL A 215 -24.26 -23.17 -6.37
CA VAL A 215 -24.00 -23.04 -4.92
C VAL A 215 -22.74 -23.82 -4.54
N ARG A 216 -22.58 -25.04 -5.05
CA ARG A 216 -21.38 -25.87 -4.81
C ARG A 216 -20.11 -25.20 -5.31
N PHE A 217 -20.13 -24.67 -6.53
CA PHE A 217 -18.99 -23.96 -7.11
C PHE A 217 -18.60 -22.75 -6.26
N ARG A 218 -19.57 -21.94 -5.83
CA ARG A 218 -19.34 -20.76 -4.99
C ARG A 218 -18.81 -21.13 -3.62
N PHE A 219 -19.39 -22.15 -3.00
CA PHE A 219 -18.93 -22.67 -1.73
C PHE A 219 -17.47 -23.13 -1.80
N LEU A 220 -17.11 -23.92 -2.83
CA LEU A 220 -15.73 -24.36 -3.06
C LEU A 220 -14.77 -23.17 -3.21
N ASN A 221 -15.17 -22.17 -3.98
CA ASN A 221 -14.39 -20.94 -4.16
C ASN A 221 -14.16 -20.21 -2.83
N ASN A 222 -15.15 -20.21 -1.93
CA ASN A 222 -15.04 -19.60 -0.60
C ASN A 222 -14.10 -20.40 0.30
N VAL A 223 -14.24 -21.71 0.34
CA VAL A 223 -13.37 -22.60 1.14
C VAL A 223 -11.90 -22.48 0.71
N LEU A 224 -11.63 -22.35 -0.59
CA LEU A 224 -10.27 -22.17 -1.11
C LEU A 224 -9.60 -20.86 -0.67
N LYS A 225 -10.40 -19.79 -0.45
CA LYS A 225 -9.91 -18.44 -0.15
C LYS A 225 -9.98 -18.07 1.32
N LEU A 226 -10.93 -18.64 2.06
CA LEU A 226 -11.21 -18.33 3.47
C LEU A 226 -10.75 -19.51 4.33
N ASP A 227 -9.46 -19.53 4.68
CA ASP A 227 -8.85 -20.63 5.44
C ASP A 227 -9.36 -20.69 6.89
N TYR A 228 -9.99 -21.82 7.23
CA TYR A 228 -10.47 -22.13 8.58
C TYR A 228 -9.39 -21.95 9.67
N SER A 229 -8.11 -22.12 9.34
CA SER A 229 -6.99 -21.94 10.27
C SER A 229 -6.95 -20.55 10.94
N LYS A 230 -7.47 -19.51 10.27
CA LYS A 230 -7.55 -18.14 10.82
C LYS A 230 -8.59 -17.99 11.92
N VAL A 231 -9.66 -18.79 11.90
CA VAL A 231 -10.78 -18.72 12.86
C VAL A 231 -10.82 -19.86 13.87
N LYS A 232 -10.03 -20.92 13.65
CA LYS A 232 -9.99 -22.13 14.49
C LYS A 232 -9.82 -21.89 16.00
N THR A 233 -9.16 -20.80 16.39
CA THR A 233 -8.98 -20.47 17.82
C THR A 233 -10.27 -20.00 18.50
N ILE A 234 -11.25 -19.54 17.74
CA ILE A 234 -12.51 -18.95 18.25
C ILE A 234 -13.69 -19.82 17.78
N LEU A 235 -13.73 -20.18 16.50
CA LEU A 235 -14.69 -21.13 15.93
C LEU A 235 -14.10 -22.53 15.95
N LYS A 236 -14.47 -23.31 16.98
CA LYS A 236 -13.87 -24.64 17.24
C LYS A 236 -14.31 -25.73 16.28
N ASP A 237 -15.43 -25.51 15.59
CA ASP A 237 -16.02 -26.47 14.67
C ASP A 237 -15.85 -26.01 13.22
N GLU A 238 -15.24 -26.87 12.40
CA GLU A 238 -15.01 -26.65 10.98
C GLU A 238 -16.31 -26.81 10.18
N GLU A 239 -17.24 -27.64 10.66
CA GLU A 239 -18.55 -27.81 10.03
C GLU A 239 -19.38 -26.52 10.14
N ASP A 240 -19.38 -25.87 11.32
CA ASP A 240 -20.02 -24.56 11.50
C ASP A 240 -19.40 -23.50 10.57
N PHE A 241 -18.08 -23.55 10.36
CA PHE A 241 -17.42 -22.67 9.41
C PHE A 241 -17.91 -22.91 7.98
N HIS A 242 -18.02 -24.17 7.55
CA HIS A 242 -18.62 -24.52 6.28
C HIS A 242 -20.09 -24.06 6.18
N LYS A 243 -20.90 -24.22 7.23
CA LYS A 243 -22.28 -23.68 7.25
C LYS A 243 -22.31 -22.16 7.06
N ILE A 244 -21.39 -21.42 7.68
CA ILE A 244 -21.27 -19.97 7.49
C ILE A 244 -20.92 -19.64 6.02
N LEU A 245 -19.95 -20.34 5.43
CA LEU A 245 -19.59 -20.15 4.02
C LEU A 245 -20.72 -20.53 3.07
N LEU A 246 -21.50 -21.54 3.41
CA LEU A 246 -22.68 -21.96 2.67
C LEU A 246 -23.75 -20.87 2.69
N PHE A 247 -24.01 -20.25 3.84
CA PHE A 247 -24.95 -19.13 3.96
C PHE A 247 -24.58 -17.98 3.00
N ILE A 248 -23.31 -17.59 2.99
CA ILE A 248 -22.77 -16.55 2.08
C ILE A 248 -22.94 -16.99 0.61
N SER A 249 -22.72 -18.28 0.32
CA SER A 249 -22.81 -18.83 -1.04
C SER A 249 -24.23 -18.87 -1.60
N ILE A 250 -25.22 -19.17 -0.74
CA ILE A 250 -26.65 -19.22 -1.12
C ILE A 250 -27.19 -17.80 -1.30
N ASN A 251 -26.87 -16.89 -0.37
CA ASN A 251 -27.36 -15.51 -0.42
C ASN A 251 -26.48 -14.64 -1.35
N HIS A 252 -26.33 -15.05 -2.61
CA HIS A 252 -25.60 -14.31 -3.64
C HIS A 252 -26.58 -13.67 -4.65
N PRO A 253 -26.31 -12.46 -5.18
CA PRO A 253 -27.25 -11.77 -6.09
C PRO A 253 -27.72 -12.56 -7.31
N ASP A 254 -26.87 -13.43 -7.87
CA ASP A 254 -27.21 -14.33 -9.00
C ASP A 254 -28.39 -15.29 -8.71
N PHE A 255 -28.72 -15.55 -7.44
CA PHE A 255 -29.82 -16.45 -7.06
C PHE A 255 -31.13 -15.71 -6.77
N TYR A 256 -31.18 -14.38 -6.93
CA TYR A 256 -32.43 -13.64 -6.74
C TYR A 256 -33.56 -14.21 -7.60
N PRO A 257 -34.78 -14.36 -7.06
CA PRO A 257 -35.27 -13.84 -5.77
C PRO A 257 -35.04 -14.76 -4.56
N ASP A 258 -34.35 -15.88 -4.74
CA ASP A 258 -34.12 -16.85 -3.68
C ASP A 258 -33.22 -16.26 -2.60
N TYR A 259 -33.68 -16.36 -1.36
CA TYR A 259 -33.00 -15.82 -0.18
C TYR A 259 -33.36 -16.67 1.03
N ILE A 260 -32.35 -16.97 1.86
CA ILE A 260 -32.55 -17.62 3.15
C ILE A 260 -32.14 -16.68 4.27
N SER A 261 -33.08 -16.36 5.17
CA SER A 261 -32.79 -15.51 6.32
C SER A 261 -31.90 -16.23 7.33
N PHE A 262 -31.24 -15.46 8.19
CA PHE A 262 -30.45 -15.99 9.30
C PHE A 262 -31.28 -16.96 10.16
N GLU A 263 -32.55 -16.66 10.45
CA GLU A 263 -33.46 -17.52 11.22
C GLU A 263 -33.71 -18.86 10.52
N ASN A 264 -34.07 -18.81 9.24
CA ASN A 264 -34.42 -20.01 8.48
C ASN A 264 -33.19 -20.89 8.26
N PHE A 265 -32.05 -20.30 7.93
CA PHE A 265 -30.79 -21.04 7.77
C PHE A 265 -30.35 -21.69 9.09
N SER A 266 -30.39 -20.92 10.20
CA SER A 266 -30.04 -21.43 11.53
C SER A 266 -30.89 -22.62 11.95
N ARG A 267 -32.18 -22.59 11.62
CA ARG A 267 -33.10 -23.70 11.91
C ARG A 267 -32.84 -24.92 11.03
N PHE A 268 -32.54 -24.72 9.75
CA PHE A 268 -32.39 -25.80 8.78
C PHE A 268 -31.04 -26.53 8.91
N TYR A 269 -29.96 -25.79 9.20
CA TYR A 269 -28.60 -26.32 9.29
C TYR A 269 -28.08 -26.44 10.74
N GLU A 270 -28.97 -26.23 11.72
CA GLU A 270 -28.73 -26.38 13.16
C GLU A 270 -27.55 -25.55 13.71
N ILE A 271 -27.25 -24.41 13.09
CA ILE A 271 -26.25 -23.46 13.59
C ILE A 271 -26.93 -22.38 14.45
N LYS A 272 -26.29 -21.96 15.55
CA LYS A 272 -26.83 -20.87 16.39
C LYS A 272 -26.87 -19.57 15.61
N LYS A 273 -28.06 -18.95 15.51
CA LYS A 273 -28.26 -17.66 14.81
C LYS A 273 -27.22 -16.59 15.18
N ARG A 274 -26.97 -16.38 16.47
CA ARG A 274 -25.97 -15.40 16.93
C ARG A 274 -24.56 -15.72 16.45
N THR A 275 -24.21 -17.01 16.37
CA THR A 275 -22.90 -17.47 15.87
C THR A 275 -22.81 -17.24 14.38
N LEU A 276 -23.86 -17.56 13.62
CA LEU A 276 -23.94 -17.31 12.19
C LEU A 276 -23.84 -15.80 11.86
N GLU A 277 -24.65 -14.95 12.50
CA GLU A 277 -24.62 -13.50 12.31
C GLU A 277 -23.26 -12.89 12.66
N PHE A 278 -22.70 -13.27 13.82
CA PHE A 278 -21.40 -12.80 14.25
C PHE A 278 -20.32 -13.14 13.22
N TRP A 279 -20.24 -14.40 12.80
CA TRP A 279 -19.18 -14.82 11.89
C TRP A 279 -19.38 -14.35 10.45
N VAL A 280 -20.62 -14.23 9.97
CA VAL A 280 -20.87 -13.58 8.68
C VAL A 280 -20.38 -12.13 8.71
N ASN A 281 -20.69 -11.39 9.78
CA ASN A 281 -20.19 -10.02 9.92
C ASN A 281 -18.66 -9.97 10.08
N GLU A 282 -18.03 -10.85 10.86
CA GLU A 282 -16.57 -10.90 10.99
C GLU A 282 -15.89 -11.27 9.66
N ILE A 283 -16.46 -12.16 8.86
CA ILE A 283 -15.92 -12.53 7.55
C ILE A 283 -16.11 -11.41 6.53
N VAL A 284 -17.25 -10.73 6.56
CA VAL A 284 -17.63 -9.72 5.54
C VAL A 284 -17.09 -8.34 5.86
N GLU A 285 -17.20 -7.92 7.11
CA GLU A 285 -16.95 -6.54 7.56
C GLU A 285 -15.56 -6.37 8.19
N SER A 286 -14.95 -7.44 8.75
CA SER A 286 -13.61 -7.36 9.34
C SER A 286 -12.53 -7.76 8.34
N ASP A 287 -11.34 -7.13 8.41
CA ASP A 287 -10.16 -7.46 7.59
C ASP A 287 -9.47 -8.76 8.04
N LEU A 288 -10.26 -9.76 8.41
CA LEU A 288 -9.80 -11.06 8.89
C LEU A 288 -9.09 -11.85 7.77
N TYR A 289 -9.58 -11.69 6.55
CA TYR A 289 -9.02 -12.30 5.35
C TYR A 289 -8.57 -11.24 4.37
N ASP A 290 -7.55 -11.56 3.56
CA ASP A 290 -7.02 -10.67 2.52
C ASP A 290 -7.99 -10.54 1.32
N LEU A 291 -9.17 -11.16 1.41
CA LEU A 291 -10.26 -11.13 0.45
C LEU A 291 -11.40 -10.23 0.97
N LYS A 292 -11.71 -9.16 0.25
CA LYS A 292 -12.86 -8.31 0.56
C LYS A 292 -14.17 -8.96 0.05
N LEU A 293 -15.15 -9.09 0.95
CA LEU A 293 -16.55 -9.35 0.61
C LEU A 293 -17.35 -8.05 0.63
N PHE A 294 -18.32 -7.97 -0.27
CA PHE A 294 -19.32 -6.92 -0.32
C PHE A 294 -20.66 -7.42 0.15
N LYS A 295 -21.42 -6.52 0.77
CA LYS A 295 -22.77 -6.73 1.26
C LYS A 295 -23.71 -5.75 0.56
N LEU A 296 -24.78 -6.28 -0.02
CA LEU A 296 -25.87 -5.50 -0.61
C LEU A 296 -27.09 -5.60 0.29
N ASP A 297 -27.51 -4.46 0.82
CA ASP A 297 -28.70 -4.34 1.65
C ASP A 297 -29.93 -4.24 0.74
N PHE A 298 -30.64 -5.35 0.55
CA PHE A 298 -31.78 -5.41 -0.36
C PHE A 298 -33.06 -4.83 0.27
N SER A 299 -33.31 -5.19 1.52
CA SER A 299 -34.40 -4.70 2.35
C SER A 299 -34.07 -4.94 3.81
N PRO A 300 -34.84 -4.43 4.79
CA PRO A 300 -34.61 -4.74 6.20
C PRO A 300 -34.47 -6.27 6.40
N ASN A 301 -33.32 -6.71 6.90
CA ASN A 301 -32.95 -8.11 7.14
C ASN A 301 -32.84 -9.02 5.90
N LYS A 302 -32.66 -8.46 4.69
CA LYS A 302 -32.30 -9.21 3.47
C LYS A 302 -31.00 -8.70 2.89
N PHE A 303 -30.01 -9.57 2.86
CA PHE A 303 -28.64 -9.22 2.50
C PHE A 303 -28.10 -10.20 1.46
N TYR A 304 -27.46 -9.67 0.43
CA TYR A 304 -26.76 -10.48 -0.55
C TYR A 304 -25.26 -10.20 -0.51
N TYR A 305 -24.45 -11.22 -0.75
CA TYR A 305 -23.00 -11.16 -0.59
C TYR A 305 -22.28 -11.59 -1.85
N PHE A 306 -21.15 -10.95 -2.17
CA PHE A 306 -20.28 -11.33 -3.29
C PHE A 306 -18.82 -10.89 -3.05
N HIS A 307 -17.87 -11.52 -3.73
CA HIS A 307 -16.43 -11.25 -3.54
C HIS A 307 -15.87 -10.20 -4.51
N SER A 308 -14.80 -9.54 -4.08
CA SER A 308 -14.04 -8.56 -4.86
C SER A 308 -13.25 -9.07 -6.08
N ASP A 309 -13.32 -10.36 -6.38
CA ASP A 309 -12.67 -10.98 -7.54
C ASP A 309 -13.63 -11.84 -8.38
N GLU A 310 -14.92 -11.82 -8.05
CA GLU A 310 -15.96 -12.52 -8.79
C GLU A 310 -16.35 -11.82 -10.08
N LYS A 311 -16.97 -12.57 -11.01
CA LYS A 311 -17.44 -12.03 -12.29
C LYS A 311 -18.42 -10.87 -12.09
N LEU A 312 -19.24 -10.91 -11.04
CA LEU A 312 -20.17 -9.84 -10.74
C LEU A 312 -19.44 -8.54 -10.40
N GLU A 313 -18.49 -8.58 -9.46
CA GLU A 313 -17.69 -7.41 -9.11
C GLU A 313 -16.83 -6.93 -10.29
N LYS A 314 -16.29 -7.83 -11.11
CA LYS A 314 -15.49 -7.42 -12.28
C LYS A 314 -16.30 -6.60 -13.29
N ILE A 315 -17.56 -6.98 -13.50
CA ILE A 315 -18.47 -6.24 -14.39
C ILE A 315 -18.87 -4.93 -13.74
N LEU A 316 -19.26 -4.97 -12.46
CA LEU A 316 -19.59 -3.77 -11.70
C LEU A 316 -18.44 -2.77 -11.73
N ARG A 317 -17.21 -3.23 -11.50
CA ARG A 317 -15.99 -2.43 -11.57
C ARG A 317 -15.78 -1.88 -12.97
N ALA A 318 -15.86 -2.69 -14.01
CA ALA A 318 -15.62 -2.24 -15.38
C ALA A 318 -16.62 -1.14 -15.80
N ILE A 319 -17.92 -1.34 -15.54
CA ILE A 319 -18.96 -0.36 -15.83
C ILE A 319 -18.74 0.91 -15.00
N THR A 320 -18.50 0.76 -13.70
CA THR A 320 -18.26 1.91 -12.81
C THR A 320 -17.02 2.69 -13.24
N GLU A 321 -15.91 2.00 -13.56
CA GLU A 321 -14.67 2.60 -14.08
C GLU A 321 -14.92 3.33 -15.40
N GLU A 322 -15.65 2.72 -16.34
CA GLU A 322 -15.94 3.31 -17.64
C GLU A 322 -16.78 4.59 -17.51
N HIS A 323 -17.87 4.55 -16.75
CA HIS A 323 -18.74 5.72 -16.54
C HIS A 323 -18.05 6.84 -15.79
N ILE A 324 -17.32 6.50 -14.73
CA ILE A 324 -16.56 7.49 -13.96
C ILE A 324 -15.48 8.11 -14.84
N THR A 325 -14.69 7.28 -15.52
CA THR A 325 -13.62 7.74 -16.39
C THR A 325 -14.16 8.59 -17.54
N THR A 326 -15.24 8.13 -18.17
CA THR A 326 -15.90 8.84 -19.27
C THR A 326 -16.45 10.17 -18.80
N ASN A 327 -17.15 10.24 -17.67
CA ASN A 327 -17.66 11.51 -17.17
C ASN A 327 -16.53 12.44 -16.73
N THR A 328 -15.48 11.96 -16.05
CA THR A 328 -14.29 12.76 -15.73
C THR A 328 -13.54 13.23 -17.00
N TYR A 329 -13.61 12.50 -18.11
CA TYR A 329 -13.12 12.98 -19.40
C TYR A 329 -14.06 14.00 -20.04
N LEU A 330 -15.38 13.80 -19.98
CA LEU A 330 -16.39 14.69 -20.55
C LEU A 330 -16.57 16.00 -19.77
N GLU A 331 -16.29 15.99 -18.45
CA GLU A 331 -16.09 17.18 -17.61
C GLU A 331 -15.04 18.11 -18.21
N LYS A 332 -13.93 17.55 -18.73
CA LYS A 332 -12.87 18.32 -19.41
C LYS A 332 -13.32 18.94 -20.74
N PHE A 333 -14.49 18.54 -21.25
CA PHE A 333 -15.12 19.11 -22.44
C PHE A 333 -16.39 19.94 -22.12
N GLY A 334 -16.65 20.24 -20.84
CA GLY A 334 -17.82 21.02 -20.40
C GLY A 334 -19.16 20.29 -20.56
N ARG A 335 -19.14 18.95 -20.66
CA ARG A 335 -20.32 18.09 -20.74
C ARG A 335 -20.38 17.17 -19.53
N SER A 336 -20.55 17.74 -18.35
CA SER A 336 -20.62 16.98 -17.09
C SER A 336 -22.07 16.65 -16.73
N GLY A 337 -22.33 15.37 -16.48
CA GLY A 337 -23.52 14.94 -15.74
C GLY A 337 -23.26 15.06 -14.23
N SER A 338 -24.27 15.39 -13.43
CA SER A 338 -24.14 15.32 -11.96
C SER A 338 -23.76 13.89 -11.49
N LEU A 339 -23.15 13.76 -10.30
CA LEU A 339 -22.86 12.44 -9.72
C LEU A 339 -24.11 11.54 -9.67
N ASN A 340 -25.29 12.11 -9.45
CA ASN A 340 -26.56 11.37 -9.47
C ASN A 340 -26.88 10.83 -10.87
N THR A 341 -26.60 11.59 -11.94
CA THR A 341 -26.77 11.08 -13.30
C THR A 341 -25.76 9.98 -13.63
N ILE A 342 -24.51 10.09 -13.17
CA ILE A 342 -23.50 9.01 -13.32
C ILE A 342 -23.96 7.74 -12.60
N ILE A 343 -24.46 7.88 -11.37
CA ILE A 343 -24.97 6.75 -10.60
C ILE A 343 -26.17 6.14 -11.33
N GLU A 344 -27.10 6.93 -11.86
CA GLU A 344 -28.23 6.40 -12.64
C GLU A 344 -27.78 5.68 -13.92
N ASP A 345 -26.82 6.24 -14.67
CA ASP A 345 -26.29 5.64 -15.89
C ASP A 345 -25.62 4.29 -15.60
N ILE A 346 -24.81 4.24 -14.53
CA ILE A 346 -24.19 3.01 -14.02
C ILE A 346 -25.26 1.99 -13.62
N LEU A 347 -26.30 2.43 -12.90
CA LEU A 347 -27.38 1.55 -12.43
C LEU A 347 -28.18 0.97 -13.61
N GLU A 348 -28.49 1.78 -14.61
CA GLU A 348 -29.18 1.34 -15.82
C GLU A 348 -28.34 0.28 -16.54
N GLU A 349 -27.06 0.54 -16.78
CA GLU A 349 -26.20 -0.40 -17.49
C GLU A 349 -25.98 -1.71 -16.71
N ILE A 350 -25.77 -1.66 -15.39
CA ILE A 350 -25.60 -2.88 -14.57
C ILE A 350 -26.88 -3.74 -14.57
N CYS A 351 -28.04 -3.08 -14.42
CA CYS A 351 -29.32 -3.77 -14.39
C CYS A 351 -29.75 -4.30 -15.77
N GLU A 352 -29.32 -3.69 -16.86
CA GLU A 352 -29.54 -4.20 -18.22
C GLU A 352 -28.59 -5.34 -18.58
N THR A 353 -27.33 -5.24 -18.15
CA THR A 353 -26.29 -6.20 -18.56
C THR A 353 -26.43 -7.55 -17.86
N ARG A 354 -26.78 -7.56 -16.56
CA ARG A 354 -26.68 -8.82 -15.79
C ARG A 354 -27.44 -8.90 -14.48
N LEU A 355 -27.61 -7.80 -13.76
CA LEU A 355 -28.22 -7.82 -12.43
C LEU A 355 -29.72 -7.59 -12.54
N ASN A 356 -30.52 -8.31 -11.76
CA ASN A 356 -31.95 -8.13 -11.82
C ASN A 356 -32.32 -6.67 -11.47
N LYS A 357 -33.22 -6.04 -12.24
CA LYS A 357 -33.71 -4.67 -12.04
C LYS A 357 -34.16 -4.36 -10.61
N HIS A 358 -34.56 -5.37 -9.84
CA HIS A 358 -34.94 -5.22 -8.45
C HIS A 358 -33.79 -4.82 -7.52
N PHE A 359 -32.53 -4.94 -7.95
CA PHE A 359 -31.36 -4.46 -7.22
C PHE A 359 -31.01 -2.99 -7.50
N LYS A 360 -31.80 -2.26 -8.30
CA LYS A 360 -31.51 -0.85 -8.62
C LYS A 360 -31.35 0.03 -7.36
N GLU A 361 -32.29 -0.04 -6.42
CA GLU A 361 -32.22 0.75 -5.17
C GLU A 361 -31.09 0.26 -4.22
N PRO A 362 -30.94 -1.05 -3.95
CA PRO A 362 -29.78 -1.56 -3.18
C PRO A 362 -28.42 -1.16 -3.75
N LEU A 363 -28.27 -1.17 -5.08
CA LEU A 363 -27.05 -0.74 -5.75
C LEU A 363 -26.86 0.78 -5.64
N ARG A 364 -27.94 1.57 -5.70
CA ARG A 364 -27.87 3.03 -5.56
C ARG A 364 -27.26 3.43 -4.21
N GLU A 365 -27.64 2.75 -3.12
CA GLU A 365 -27.06 2.98 -1.80
C GLU A 365 -25.62 2.43 -1.67
N PHE A 366 -25.31 1.34 -2.35
CA PHE A 366 -24.00 0.68 -2.32
C PHE A 366 -22.92 1.42 -3.12
N LEU A 367 -23.25 1.96 -4.29
CA LEU A 367 -22.32 2.53 -5.26
C LEU A 367 -21.39 3.62 -4.68
N PRO A 368 -21.87 4.60 -3.88
CA PRO A 368 -21.00 5.62 -3.31
C PRO A 368 -19.85 5.05 -2.46
N GLN A 369 -20.14 4.05 -1.62
CA GLN A 369 -19.10 3.41 -0.79
C GLN A 369 -18.19 2.49 -1.61
N TYR A 370 -18.75 1.86 -2.63
CA TYR A 370 -17.97 1.05 -3.56
C TYR A 370 -16.98 1.87 -4.38
N ILE A 371 -17.38 3.06 -4.84
CA ILE A 371 -16.50 3.99 -5.57
C ILE A 371 -15.33 4.44 -4.67
N LYS A 372 -15.61 4.76 -3.40
CA LYS A 372 -14.55 5.04 -2.41
C LYS A 372 -13.61 3.86 -2.20
N TYR A 373 -14.15 2.65 -2.10
CA TYR A 373 -13.34 1.44 -2.00
C TYR A 373 -12.44 1.25 -3.22
N LEU A 374 -12.94 1.47 -4.44
CA LEU A 374 -12.16 1.36 -5.67
C LEU A 374 -11.04 2.39 -5.71
N ALA A 375 -11.30 3.63 -5.30
CA ALA A 375 -10.26 4.65 -5.21
C ALA A 375 -9.14 4.26 -4.24
N TYR A 376 -9.49 3.90 -3.01
CA TYR A 376 -8.53 3.44 -2.00
C TYR A 376 -7.73 2.23 -2.50
N LYS A 377 -8.38 1.28 -3.18
CA LYS A 377 -7.72 0.09 -3.76
C LYS A 377 -6.76 0.45 -4.89
N ILE A 378 -7.10 1.42 -5.72
CA ILE A 378 -6.25 1.90 -6.82
C ILE A 378 -5.03 2.63 -6.25
N GLU A 379 -5.21 3.43 -5.20
CA GLU A 379 -4.13 4.11 -4.48
C GLU A 379 -3.18 3.14 -3.77
N THR A 380 -3.72 2.13 -3.09
CA THR A 380 -2.93 1.19 -2.28
C THR A 380 -2.26 0.07 -3.08
N LYS A 381 -2.85 -0.38 -4.20
CA LYS A 381 -2.29 -1.48 -5.01
C LYS A 381 -1.25 -1.04 -6.03
N LYS A 382 -1.15 0.25 -6.36
CA LYS A 382 -0.22 0.74 -7.38
C LYS A 382 0.96 1.44 -6.73
N GLU A 383 2.13 0.79 -6.76
CA GLU A 383 3.34 1.56 -7.01
C GLU A 383 3.14 2.21 -8.38
N PHE A 384 2.74 3.49 -8.43
CA PHE A 384 2.40 4.22 -9.65
C PHE A 384 3.61 4.35 -10.59
N LYS A 385 3.93 3.27 -11.30
CA LYS A 385 5.11 3.15 -12.15
C LYS A 385 4.89 3.74 -13.53
N GLU A 386 3.68 3.62 -14.07
CA GLU A 386 3.34 4.08 -15.42
C GLU A 386 2.43 5.34 -15.45
N PRO A 387 2.44 6.16 -16.52
CA PRO A 387 1.64 7.39 -16.61
C PRO A 387 0.11 7.17 -16.63
N TYR A 388 -0.36 6.02 -17.14
CA TYR A 388 -1.77 5.62 -17.14
C TYR A 388 -2.26 5.33 -15.73
N ASP A 389 -1.42 4.65 -14.94
CA ASP A 389 -1.69 4.31 -13.55
C ASP A 389 -1.85 5.55 -12.66
N LYS A 390 -1.03 6.58 -12.89
CA LYS A 390 -1.13 7.88 -12.21
C LYS A 390 -2.41 8.63 -12.58
N LEU A 391 -2.80 8.59 -13.85
CA LEU A 391 -4.01 9.26 -14.35
C LEU A 391 -5.27 8.62 -13.77
N GLU A 392 -5.31 7.29 -13.73
CA GLU A 392 -6.37 6.52 -13.08
C GLU A 392 -6.43 6.85 -11.58
N GLY A 393 -5.29 6.88 -10.88
CA GLY A 393 -5.22 7.33 -9.48
C GLY A 393 -5.80 8.73 -9.25
N THR A 394 -5.50 9.68 -10.12
CA THR A 394 -6.05 11.05 -10.04
C THR A 394 -7.56 11.10 -10.30
N ILE A 395 -8.07 10.38 -11.30
CA ILE A 395 -9.52 10.29 -11.60
C ILE A 395 -10.29 9.80 -10.36
N TRP A 396 -9.76 8.77 -9.70
CA TRP A 396 -10.39 8.19 -8.53
C TRP A 396 -10.22 9.05 -7.26
N GLN A 397 -9.13 9.79 -7.13
CA GLN A 397 -8.94 10.78 -6.07
C GLN A 397 -9.94 11.94 -6.17
N ASP A 398 -10.11 12.49 -7.37
CA ASP A 398 -11.03 13.59 -7.64
C ASP A 398 -12.49 13.16 -7.37
N MET A 399 -12.85 11.92 -7.73
CA MET A 399 -14.16 11.35 -7.41
C MET A 399 -14.35 11.06 -5.92
N THR A 400 -13.33 10.58 -5.21
CA THR A 400 -13.42 10.27 -3.77
C THR A 400 -13.60 11.53 -2.94
N ASN A 401 -12.93 12.59 -3.37
CA ASN A 401 -13.15 13.95 -2.90
C ASN A 401 -14.65 14.26 -3.03
N ILE A 402 -15.23 14.22 -4.23
CA ILE A 402 -16.66 14.52 -4.51
C ILE A 402 -17.65 13.70 -3.65
N ILE A 403 -17.29 12.49 -3.19
CA ILE A 403 -18.20 11.55 -2.51
C ILE A 403 -18.09 11.65 -0.96
N GLN A 404 -17.29 12.54 -0.38
CA GLN A 404 -17.29 12.74 1.09
C GLN A 404 -18.67 13.22 1.59
N PRO A 405 -19.23 12.61 2.67
CA PRO A 405 -20.53 13.01 3.16
C PRO A 405 -20.40 14.37 3.87
N GLN A 406 -21.10 15.37 3.32
CA GLN A 406 -21.30 16.74 3.80
C GLN A 406 -20.24 17.78 3.35
N ASN A 407 -20.72 18.75 2.54
CA ASN A 407 -20.10 20.03 2.13
C ASN A 407 -19.30 20.12 0.81
N TYR A 408 -19.79 19.53 -0.30
CA TYR A 408 -19.23 19.82 -1.64
C TYR A 408 -19.70 21.13 -2.28
N GLU A 409 -20.87 21.63 -1.88
CA GLU A 409 -21.48 22.84 -2.47
C GLU A 409 -20.72 24.16 -2.16
N THR A 410 -19.73 24.16 -1.27
CA THR A 410 -19.09 25.40 -0.78
C THR A 410 -17.79 25.79 -1.47
N LEU A 411 -16.97 24.85 -1.96
CA LEU A 411 -15.64 25.19 -2.51
C LEU A 411 -15.71 25.62 -3.99
N GLU A 412 -16.59 24.99 -4.77
CA GLU A 412 -16.83 25.32 -6.18
C GLU A 412 -17.48 26.71 -6.32
N SER A 413 -18.47 26.99 -5.48
CA SER A 413 -19.11 28.31 -5.38
C SER A 413 -18.15 29.43 -4.94
N GLN A 414 -17.24 29.14 -4.00
CA GLN A 414 -16.26 30.11 -3.50
C GLN A 414 -15.19 30.52 -4.52
N TYR A 415 -14.72 29.60 -5.39
CA TYR A 415 -13.73 30.01 -6.40
C TYR A 415 -14.39 30.83 -7.52
N GLU A 416 -15.60 30.46 -7.95
CA GLU A 416 -16.33 31.21 -8.97
C GLU A 416 -16.58 32.65 -8.52
N GLU A 417 -16.95 32.83 -7.26
CA GLU A 417 -17.12 34.16 -6.66
C GLU A 417 -15.81 34.95 -6.65
N LYS A 418 -14.70 34.32 -6.27
CA LYS A 418 -13.38 34.96 -6.24
C LYS A 418 -12.85 35.34 -7.62
N ILE A 419 -13.10 34.50 -8.64
CA ILE A 419 -12.78 34.83 -10.04
C ILE A 419 -13.67 35.99 -10.53
N LYS A 420 -14.96 36.01 -10.18
CA LYS A 420 -15.88 37.11 -10.50
C LYS A 420 -15.43 38.44 -9.86
N GLU A 421 -14.94 38.41 -8.63
CA GLU A 421 -14.37 39.57 -7.94
C GLU A 421 -13.12 40.09 -8.66
N ILE A 422 -12.16 39.21 -8.95
CA ILE A 422 -10.95 39.57 -9.69
C ILE A 422 -11.30 40.10 -11.09
N ASP A 423 -12.28 39.52 -11.79
CA ASP A 423 -12.71 40.02 -13.10
C ASP A 423 -13.37 41.40 -13.02
N LYS A 424 -14.05 41.72 -11.92
CA LYS A 424 -14.57 43.06 -11.66
C LYS A 424 -13.42 44.05 -11.44
N GLU A 425 -12.40 43.67 -10.69
CA GLU A 425 -11.21 44.51 -10.49
C GLU A 425 -10.39 44.70 -11.77
N ILE A 426 -10.23 43.65 -12.58
CA ILE A 426 -9.59 43.73 -13.90
C ILE A 426 -10.35 44.69 -14.82
N LYS A 427 -11.69 44.72 -14.78
CA LYS A 427 -12.49 45.69 -15.54
C LYS A 427 -12.23 47.13 -15.10
N LEU A 428 -11.99 47.35 -13.81
CA LEU A 428 -11.67 48.67 -13.25
C LEU A 428 -10.23 49.09 -13.55
N ASN A 429 -9.29 48.14 -13.50
CA ASN A 429 -7.86 48.36 -13.71
C ASN A 429 -7.26 47.35 -14.71
N PRO A 430 -7.53 47.48 -16.03
CA PRO A 430 -7.13 46.49 -17.03
C PRO A 430 -5.62 46.36 -17.25
N SER A 431 -4.84 47.33 -16.81
CA SER A 431 -3.37 47.37 -16.93
C SER A 431 -2.65 46.81 -15.70
N ASN A 432 -3.35 46.23 -14.72
CA ASN A 432 -2.71 45.66 -13.53
C ASN A 432 -2.32 44.19 -13.75
N TYR A 433 -1.05 43.95 -14.08
CA TYR A 433 -0.48 42.62 -14.31
C TYR A 433 -0.73 41.62 -13.16
N GLU A 434 -0.72 42.08 -11.91
CA GLU A 434 -0.80 41.17 -10.75
C GLU A 434 -2.22 40.61 -10.53
N LEU A 435 -3.26 41.34 -10.96
CA LEU A 435 -4.64 40.81 -10.96
C LEU A 435 -4.76 39.63 -11.92
N TYR A 436 -4.13 39.70 -13.09
CA TYR A 436 -4.08 38.59 -14.02
C TYR A 436 -3.27 37.42 -13.46
N ASN A 437 -2.12 37.67 -12.82
CA ASN A 437 -1.36 36.60 -12.14
C ASN A 437 -2.18 35.92 -11.05
N SER A 438 -2.92 36.69 -10.26
CA SER A 438 -3.80 36.18 -9.21
C SER A 438 -4.91 35.32 -9.81
N LYS A 439 -5.52 35.77 -10.91
CA LYS A 439 -6.49 34.98 -11.69
C LYS A 439 -5.87 33.67 -12.19
N LEU A 440 -4.70 33.73 -12.81
CA LEU A 440 -3.99 32.54 -13.32
C LEU A 440 -3.66 31.55 -12.21
N ARG A 441 -3.21 32.02 -11.04
CA ARG A 441 -2.91 31.15 -9.88
C ARG A 441 -4.16 30.39 -9.43
N ILE A 442 -5.30 31.07 -9.31
CA ILE A 442 -6.56 30.44 -8.92
C ILE A 442 -7.01 29.44 -10.00
N LEU A 443 -7.00 29.84 -11.28
CA LEU A 443 -7.38 28.94 -12.37
C LEU A 443 -6.47 27.71 -12.46
N LEU A 444 -5.15 27.87 -12.25
CA LEU A 444 -4.19 26.76 -12.21
C LEU A 444 -4.43 25.83 -11.01
N TYR A 445 -4.76 26.38 -9.84
CA TYR A 445 -5.09 25.61 -8.65
C TYR A 445 -6.33 24.72 -8.86
N PHE A 446 -7.34 25.23 -9.56
CA PHE A 446 -8.56 24.49 -9.93
C PHE A 446 -8.47 23.78 -11.28
N ASN A 447 -7.27 23.57 -11.83
CA ASN A 447 -7.01 22.85 -13.08
C ASN A 447 -7.76 23.39 -14.32
N GLN A 448 -8.17 24.66 -14.35
CA GLN A 448 -8.87 25.31 -15.46
C GLN A 448 -7.87 25.76 -16.55
N TYR A 449 -7.16 24.81 -17.15
CA TYR A 449 -6.06 25.08 -18.09
C TYR A 449 -6.50 25.82 -19.36
N GLY A 450 -7.71 25.55 -19.86
CA GLY A 450 -8.28 26.28 -21.00
C GLY A 450 -8.45 27.77 -20.72
N ASP A 451 -9.01 28.12 -19.55
CA ASP A 451 -9.17 29.51 -19.12
C ASP A 451 -7.82 30.20 -18.85
N VAL A 452 -6.84 29.46 -18.32
CA VAL A 452 -5.46 29.93 -18.17
C VAL A 452 -4.86 30.31 -19.53
N LEU A 453 -5.00 29.45 -20.54
CA LEU A 453 -4.47 29.70 -21.88
C LEU A 453 -5.16 30.91 -22.52
N MET A 454 -6.49 31.05 -22.39
CA MET A 454 -7.22 32.23 -22.87
C MET A 454 -6.78 33.52 -22.16
N ALA A 455 -6.61 33.46 -20.84
CA ALA A 455 -6.13 34.60 -20.06
C ALA A 455 -4.69 34.99 -20.44
N LEU A 456 -3.82 34.01 -20.71
CA LEU A 456 -2.45 34.26 -21.17
C LEU A 456 -2.39 34.89 -22.56
N GLU A 457 -3.25 34.49 -23.51
CA GLU A 457 -3.34 35.16 -24.82
C GLU A 457 -3.78 36.61 -24.67
N LYS A 458 -4.75 36.88 -23.77
CA LYS A 458 -5.16 38.26 -23.47
C LYS A 458 -4.02 39.04 -22.81
N MET A 459 -3.29 38.45 -21.86
CA MET A 459 -2.14 39.09 -21.21
C MET A 459 -1.05 39.42 -22.22
N LYS A 460 -0.78 38.55 -23.19
CA LYS A 460 0.23 38.78 -24.23
C LYS A 460 -0.05 40.05 -25.04
N LEU A 461 -1.32 40.33 -25.32
CA LEU A 461 -1.73 41.55 -26.03
C LEU A 461 -1.64 42.81 -25.17
N LEU A 462 -1.94 42.69 -23.86
CA LEU A 462 -2.00 43.82 -22.93
C LEU A 462 -0.63 44.19 -22.34
N PHE A 463 0.28 43.22 -22.23
CA PHE A 463 1.59 43.35 -21.60
C PHE A 463 2.71 42.84 -22.52
N PRO A 464 2.91 43.44 -23.71
CA PRO A 464 3.91 42.98 -24.67
C PRO A 464 5.34 43.02 -24.11
N GLU A 465 5.62 43.89 -23.13
CA GLU A 465 6.90 43.97 -22.42
C GLU A 465 7.16 42.79 -21.47
N LYS A 466 6.13 41.98 -21.16
CA LYS A 466 6.21 40.77 -20.33
C LYS A 466 6.13 39.48 -21.13
N GLU A 467 6.38 39.55 -22.45
CA GLU A 467 6.28 38.41 -23.37
C GLU A 467 6.98 37.15 -22.87
N ILE A 468 8.23 37.26 -22.40
CA ILE A 468 8.99 36.10 -21.90
C ILE A 468 8.25 35.41 -20.74
N ASP A 469 7.85 36.16 -19.71
CA ASP A 469 7.16 35.61 -18.52
C ASP A 469 5.82 34.95 -18.90
N ILE A 470 5.03 35.62 -19.74
CA ILE A 470 3.72 35.13 -20.20
C ILE A 470 3.87 33.84 -21.01
N MET A 471 4.82 33.81 -21.95
CA MET A 471 5.06 32.64 -22.79
C MET A 471 5.65 31.48 -21.98
N ILE A 472 6.50 31.75 -20.98
CA ILE A 472 6.99 30.73 -20.05
C ILE A 472 5.84 30.17 -19.20
N LYS A 473 4.94 31.02 -18.67
CA LYS A 473 3.70 30.56 -18.00
C LYS A 473 2.85 29.68 -18.92
N LYS A 474 2.72 30.04 -20.20
CA LYS A 474 2.04 29.22 -21.21
C LYS A 474 2.70 27.85 -21.39
N ALA A 475 4.02 27.80 -21.51
CA ALA A 475 4.76 26.54 -21.57
C ALA A 475 4.51 25.68 -20.31
N TYR A 476 4.56 26.27 -19.11
CA TYR A 476 4.22 25.60 -17.85
C TYR A 476 2.78 25.04 -17.82
N THR A 477 1.81 25.78 -18.36
CA THR A 477 0.42 25.29 -18.51
C THR A 477 0.36 24.10 -19.47
N LEU A 478 1.04 24.14 -20.61
CA LEU A 478 1.09 23.02 -21.57
C LEU A 478 1.74 21.77 -20.98
N LYS A 479 2.76 21.93 -20.12
CA LYS A 479 3.31 20.80 -19.35
C LYS A 479 2.26 20.15 -18.46
N LYS A 480 1.39 20.92 -17.80
CA LYS A 480 0.30 20.37 -16.97
C LYS A 480 -0.73 19.61 -17.82
N GLU A 481 -0.95 20.04 -19.07
CA GLU A 481 -1.74 19.33 -20.07
C GLU A 481 -1.02 18.13 -20.72
N LYS A 482 0.20 17.78 -20.27
CA LYS A 482 1.06 16.73 -20.85
C LYS A 482 1.52 16.98 -22.30
N LYS A 483 1.45 18.23 -22.77
CA LYS A 483 1.96 18.67 -24.09
C LYS A 483 3.37 19.25 -23.95
N LEU A 484 4.33 18.39 -23.64
CA LEU A 484 5.71 18.82 -23.33
C LEU A 484 6.43 19.39 -24.57
N GLU A 485 6.20 18.82 -25.74
CA GLU A 485 6.82 19.23 -27.00
C GLU A 485 6.39 20.64 -27.42
N GLU A 486 5.09 20.98 -27.29
CA GLU A 486 4.57 22.33 -27.58
C GLU A 486 5.16 23.38 -26.62
N GLY A 487 5.34 23.03 -25.35
CA GLY A 487 6.04 23.89 -24.38
C GLY A 487 7.51 24.13 -24.76
N LEU A 488 8.20 23.12 -25.31
CA LEU A 488 9.58 23.28 -25.79
C LEU A 488 9.64 24.20 -27.01
N GLU A 489 8.68 24.09 -27.92
CA GLU A 489 8.59 24.94 -29.10
C GLU A 489 8.46 26.41 -28.71
N ILE A 490 7.65 26.73 -27.70
CA ILE A 490 7.56 28.08 -27.14
C ILE A 490 8.93 28.58 -26.67
N ILE A 491 9.67 27.77 -25.91
CA ILE A 491 11.00 28.14 -25.43
C ILE A 491 11.97 28.36 -26.60
N GLN A 492 11.86 27.56 -27.66
CA GLN A 492 12.68 27.72 -28.88
C GLN A 492 12.35 29.02 -29.62
N GLN A 493 11.07 29.35 -29.81
CA GLN A 493 10.63 30.61 -30.42
C GLN A 493 11.13 31.82 -29.62
N LEU A 494 11.09 31.75 -28.28
CA LEU A 494 11.66 32.80 -27.43
C LEU A 494 13.18 32.91 -27.60
N LEU A 495 13.90 31.79 -27.71
CA LEU A 495 15.35 31.79 -27.92
C LEU A 495 15.78 32.30 -29.30
N GLU A 496 14.95 32.14 -30.34
CA GLU A 496 15.20 32.76 -31.65
C GLU A 496 15.17 34.28 -31.55
N LYS A 497 14.24 34.83 -30.76
CA LYS A 497 14.11 36.28 -30.54
C LYS A 497 15.13 36.83 -29.54
N TYR A 498 15.45 36.06 -28.51
CA TYR A 498 16.33 36.46 -27.40
C TYR A 498 17.48 35.44 -27.20
N PRO A 499 18.40 35.30 -28.16
CA PRO A 499 19.38 34.20 -28.17
C PRO A 499 20.43 34.24 -27.06
N LYS A 500 20.61 35.39 -26.42
CA LYS A 500 21.60 35.61 -25.35
C LYS A 500 20.98 35.54 -23.95
N ASP A 501 19.69 35.27 -23.82
CA ASP A 501 19.03 35.20 -22.51
C ASP A 501 19.34 33.87 -21.82
N ASN A 502 20.14 33.94 -20.75
CA ASN A 502 20.55 32.76 -19.99
C ASN A 502 19.38 32.09 -19.25
N ASN A 503 18.32 32.83 -18.89
CA ASN A 503 17.13 32.24 -18.26
C ASN A 503 16.37 31.37 -19.27
N LEU A 504 16.29 31.78 -20.53
CA LEU A 504 15.70 30.94 -21.58
C LEU A 504 16.50 29.67 -21.86
N HIS A 505 17.84 29.75 -21.84
CA HIS A 505 18.69 28.55 -21.92
C HIS A 505 18.48 27.64 -20.71
N TYR A 506 18.32 28.22 -19.52
CA TYR A 506 17.98 27.48 -18.30
C TYR A 506 16.63 26.76 -18.42
N TYR A 507 15.57 27.46 -18.86
CA TYR A 507 14.26 26.84 -19.09
C TYR A 507 14.33 25.74 -20.14
N LYS A 508 15.11 25.92 -21.22
CA LYS A 508 15.34 24.87 -22.23
C LYS A 508 15.98 23.63 -21.62
N ALA A 509 17.01 23.79 -20.80
CA ALA A 509 17.64 22.67 -20.10
C ALA A 509 16.63 21.94 -19.21
N TYR A 510 15.86 22.71 -18.42
CA TYR A 510 14.82 22.16 -17.57
C TYR A 510 13.75 21.41 -18.35
N TRP A 511 13.36 21.91 -19.52
CA TRP A 511 12.34 21.28 -20.37
C TRP A 511 12.82 20.00 -21.06
N LEU A 512 14.07 20.00 -21.54
CA LEU A 512 14.69 18.82 -22.15
C LEU A 512 14.81 17.65 -21.17
N SER A 513 14.92 17.91 -19.87
CA SER A 513 14.95 16.84 -18.86
C SER A 513 13.62 16.10 -18.77
N TYR A 514 12.48 16.81 -18.84
CA TYR A 514 11.14 16.20 -18.89
C TYR A 514 10.92 15.35 -20.13
N LEU A 515 11.59 15.68 -21.23
CA LEU A 515 11.57 14.90 -22.47
C LEU A 515 12.58 13.74 -22.48
N GLY A 516 13.23 13.44 -21.34
CA GLY A 516 14.20 12.36 -21.24
C GLY A 516 15.57 12.67 -21.87
N LYS A 517 15.79 13.88 -22.39
CA LYS A 517 17.03 14.29 -23.08
C LYS A 517 18.11 14.75 -22.10
N LYS A 518 18.56 13.81 -21.26
CA LYS A 518 19.54 14.06 -20.19
C LYS A 518 20.79 14.81 -20.65
N GLN A 519 21.50 14.28 -21.64
CA GLN A 519 22.82 14.80 -22.02
C GLN A 519 22.75 16.21 -22.61
N GLU A 520 21.72 16.50 -23.42
CA GLU A 520 21.50 17.84 -23.97
C GLU A 520 21.20 18.84 -22.85
N SER A 521 20.34 18.47 -21.91
CA SER A 521 20.00 19.29 -20.74
C SER A 521 21.22 19.62 -19.88
N LEU A 522 22.00 18.61 -19.49
CA LEU A 522 23.21 18.80 -18.67
C LEU A 522 24.28 19.61 -19.41
N LYS A 523 24.44 19.44 -20.73
CA LYS A 523 25.38 20.24 -21.53
C LYS A 523 25.05 21.73 -21.49
N ILE A 524 23.76 22.07 -21.58
CA ILE A 524 23.32 23.47 -21.48
C ILE A 524 23.62 24.03 -20.09
N LEU A 525 23.31 23.29 -19.03
CA LEU A 525 23.59 23.73 -17.66
C LEU A 525 25.09 23.90 -17.39
N ARG A 526 25.98 23.02 -17.89
CA ARG A 526 27.43 23.24 -17.77
C ARG A 526 27.86 24.55 -18.42
N GLY A 527 27.35 24.84 -19.62
CA GLY A 527 27.64 26.10 -20.29
C GLY A 527 27.08 27.33 -19.55
N LEU A 528 26.01 27.18 -18.76
CA LEU A 528 25.51 28.25 -17.89
C LEU A 528 26.38 28.41 -16.64
N ILE A 529 26.78 27.32 -16.01
CA ILE A 529 27.70 27.30 -14.86
C ILE A 529 29.06 27.93 -15.23
N GLU A 530 29.59 27.64 -16.42
CA GLU A 530 30.84 28.25 -16.90
C GLU A 530 30.73 29.77 -17.12
N LYS A 531 29.53 30.27 -17.48
CA LYS A 531 29.29 31.69 -17.73
C LYS A 531 28.97 32.49 -16.48
N GLU A 532 28.22 31.89 -15.56
CA GLU A 532 27.73 32.50 -14.33
C GLU A 532 27.99 31.54 -13.15
N PRO A 533 29.27 31.35 -12.77
CA PRO A 533 29.67 30.38 -11.74
C PRO A 533 29.11 30.68 -10.35
N GLU A 534 28.71 31.92 -10.10
CA GLU A 534 28.10 32.39 -8.85
C GLU A 534 26.60 32.08 -8.73
N LYS A 535 25.97 31.49 -9.75
CA LYS A 535 24.53 31.14 -9.71
C LYS A 535 24.29 29.72 -9.22
N GLY A 536 24.08 29.57 -7.91
CA GLY A 536 23.80 28.28 -7.26
C GLY A 536 22.60 27.51 -7.84
N ILE A 537 21.58 28.21 -8.36
CA ILE A 537 20.39 27.58 -8.97
C ILE A 537 20.71 26.65 -10.14
N TYR A 538 21.80 26.89 -10.87
CA TYR A 538 22.21 26.03 -11.98
C TYR A 538 22.74 24.69 -11.46
N HIS A 539 23.44 24.68 -10.33
CA HIS A 539 23.85 23.46 -9.64
C HIS A 539 22.66 22.71 -9.03
N ASP A 540 21.71 23.41 -8.40
CA ASP A 540 20.48 22.78 -7.87
C ASP A 540 19.69 22.09 -8.99
N THR A 541 19.52 22.77 -10.11
CA THR A 541 18.78 22.22 -11.26
C THR A 541 19.52 21.06 -11.91
N TYR A 542 20.86 21.13 -11.96
CA TYR A 542 21.69 20.02 -12.42
C TYR A 542 21.46 18.78 -11.54
N GLY A 543 21.45 18.96 -10.22
CA GLY A 543 21.11 17.92 -9.24
C GLY A 543 19.70 17.35 -9.45
N GLU A 544 18.69 18.20 -9.65
CA GLU A 544 17.29 17.75 -9.89
C GLU A 544 17.17 16.89 -11.16
N ILE A 545 17.89 17.25 -12.22
CA ILE A 545 17.95 16.43 -13.43
C ILE A 545 18.61 15.08 -13.13
N LEU A 546 19.71 15.06 -12.36
CA LEU A 546 20.35 13.81 -11.97
C LEU A 546 19.43 12.91 -11.14
N ILE A 547 18.62 13.46 -10.22
CA ILE A 547 17.57 12.72 -9.50
C ILE A 547 16.60 12.06 -10.47
N THR A 548 16.11 12.81 -11.46
CA THR A 548 15.16 12.30 -12.48
C THR A 548 15.69 11.05 -13.18
N PHE A 549 17.02 10.97 -13.35
CA PHE A 549 17.71 9.84 -13.95
C PHE A 549 18.38 8.91 -12.92
N LYS A 550 17.97 8.95 -11.65
CA LYS A 550 18.42 8.08 -10.56
C LYS A 550 19.93 8.08 -10.30
N GLU A 551 20.62 9.17 -10.60
CA GLU A 551 22.05 9.35 -10.26
C GLU A 551 22.17 10.16 -8.95
N TYR A 552 21.76 9.54 -7.84
CA TYR A 552 21.57 10.21 -6.55
C TYR A 552 22.88 10.73 -5.93
N GLU A 553 23.98 9.98 -6.01
CA GLU A 553 25.26 10.39 -5.41
C GLU A 553 25.80 11.67 -6.07
N LYS A 554 25.77 11.73 -7.40
CA LYS A 554 26.17 12.94 -8.14
C LYS A 554 25.20 14.09 -7.93
N ALA A 555 23.92 13.80 -7.76
CA ALA A 555 22.93 14.83 -7.45
C ALA A 555 23.28 15.52 -6.12
N ILE A 556 23.65 14.74 -5.10
CA ILE A 556 24.08 15.26 -3.79
C ILE A 556 25.31 16.17 -3.93
N GLU A 557 26.32 15.79 -4.72
CA GLU A 557 27.50 16.64 -4.97
C GLU A 557 27.12 18.01 -5.56
N GLU A 558 26.22 18.03 -6.54
CA GLU A 558 25.77 19.29 -7.16
C GLU A 558 24.90 20.13 -6.21
N PHE A 559 24.03 19.50 -5.42
CA PHE A 559 23.27 20.22 -4.40
C PHE A 559 24.16 20.82 -3.32
N GLN A 560 25.23 20.12 -2.92
CA GLN A 560 26.21 20.67 -1.98
C GLN A 560 26.90 21.91 -2.55
N ARG A 561 27.30 21.89 -3.82
CA ARG A 561 27.84 23.08 -4.50
C ARG A 561 26.82 24.23 -4.56
N ALA A 562 25.54 23.93 -4.81
CA ALA A 562 24.49 24.95 -4.81
C ALA A 562 24.39 25.65 -3.44
N ILE A 563 24.45 24.89 -2.34
CA ILE A 563 24.44 25.40 -0.96
C ILE A 563 25.72 26.19 -0.64
N GLU A 564 26.88 25.73 -1.12
CA GLU A 564 28.16 26.43 -0.91
C GLU A 564 28.21 27.81 -1.60
N ILE A 565 27.59 27.92 -2.79
CA ILE A 565 27.57 29.15 -3.57
C ILE A 565 26.60 30.18 -2.96
N ASP A 566 25.39 29.75 -2.61
CA ASP A 566 24.39 30.64 -1.98
C ASP A 566 23.57 29.91 -0.93
N ALA A 567 24.00 29.99 0.33
CA ALA A 567 23.36 29.29 1.44
C ALA A 567 21.99 29.88 1.86
N ASN A 568 21.59 31.05 1.35
CA ASN A 568 20.39 31.76 1.78
C ASN A 568 19.39 32.04 0.64
N ASP A 569 19.62 31.50 -0.56
CA ASP A 569 18.70 31.70 -1.67
C ASP A 569 17.34 31.00 -1.45
N TRP A 570 16.32 31.46 -2.17
CA TRP A 570 14.93 31.04 -2.01
C TRP A 570 14.74 29.52 -2.21
N PHE A 571 15.60 28.86 -2.98
CA PHE A 571 15.47 27.43 -3.30
C PHE A 571 16.16 26.50 -2.29
N ILE A 572 16.97 27.03 -1.35
CA ILE A 572 17.84 26.21 -0.49
C ILE A 572 17.08 25.25 0.43
N HIS A 573 15.92 25.68 0.95
CA HIS A 573 15.04 24.78 1.71
C HIS A 573 14.65 23.52 0.89
N GLN A 574 14.40 23.69 -0.42
CA GLN A 574 14.07 22.60 -1.33
C GLN A 574 15.30 21.73 -1.60
N THR A 575 16.47 22.34 -1.76
CA THR A 575 17.74 21.63 -1.94
C THR A 575 18.02 20.67 -0.79
N TYR A 576 17.84 21.10 0.47
CA TYR A 576 17.97 20.22 1.64
C TYR A 576 16.98 19.04 1.59
N ILE A 577 15.73 19.28 1.18
CA ILE A 577 14.73 18.22 1.01
C ILE A 577 15.16 17.25 -0.10
N LYS A 578 15.62 17.76 -1.25
CA LYS A 578 16.11 16.95 -2.39
C LYS A 578 17.31 16.08 -1.99
N ILE A 579 18.25 16.60 -1.20
CA ILE A 579 19.36 15.81 -0.63
C ILE A 579 18.83 14.71 0.29
N GLY A 580 17.86 15.03 1.15
CA GLY A 580 17.18 14.06 2.01
C GLY A 580 16.57 12.91 1.20
N ILE A 581 15.83 13.23 0.14
CA ILE A 581 15.25 12.26 -0.80
C ILE A 581 16.33 11.39 -1.46
N CYS A 582 17.46 11.99 -1.87
CA CYS A 582 18.58 11.23 -2.42
C CYS A 582 19.14 10.24 -1.40
N TYR A 583 19.34 10.66 -0.15
CA TYR A 583 19.83 9.75 0.89
C TYR A 583 18.82 8.66 1.25
N THR A 584 17.51 8.94 1.21
CA THR A 584 16.47 7.89 1.35
C THR A 584 16.59 6.85 0.24
N ALA A 585 16.74 7.30 -1.02
CA ALA A 585 16.92 6.39 -2.16
C ALA A 585 18.22 5.58 -2.10
N LEU A 586 19.23 6.08 -1.39
CA LEU A 586 20.51 5.40 -1.11
C LEU A 586 20.48 4.57 0.19
N GLU A 587 19.33 4.44 0.83
CA GLU A 587 19.13 3.72 2.11
C GLU A 587 20.01 4.26 3.26
N ASN A 588 20.47 5.51 3.17
CA ASN A 588 21.20 6.19 4.25
C ASN A 588 20.24 7.05 5.08
N PHE A 589 19.44 6.38 5.90
CA PHE A 589 18.35 6.99 6.66
C PHE A 589 18.80 8.04 7.68
N GLU A 590 20.01 7.91 8.24
CA GLU A 590 20.55 8.88 9.20
C GLU A 590 20.76 10.25 8.54
N LEU A 591 21.49 10.28 7.42
CA LEU A 591 21.71 11.51 6.66
C LEU A 591 20.41 12.01 6.01
N ALA A 592 19.53 11.10 5.57
CA ALA A 592 18.23 11.48 5.03
C ALA A 592 17.41 12.29 6.04
N VAL A 593 17.25 11.79 7.27
CA VAL A 593 16.50 12.48 8.33
C VAL A 593 17.19 13.79 8.71
N GLN A 594 18.52 13.84 8.78
CA GLN A 594 19.26 15.06 9.08
C GLN A 594 18.95 16.17 8.06
N HIS A 595 19.08 15.89 6.77
CA HIS A 595 18.85 16.87 5.72
C HIS A 595 17.36 17.23 5.58
N LEU A 596 16.45 16.27 5.73
CA LEU A 596 15.01 16.54 5.76
C LEU A 596 14.63 17.48 6.91
N LYS A 597 15.17 17.29 8.13
CA LYS A 597 14.87 18.18 9.26
C LYS A 597 15.37 19.60 9.04
N ILE A 598 16.56 19.79 8.49
CA ILE A 598 17.07 21.12 8.12
C ILE A 598 16.14 21.77 7.09
N GLY A 599 15.76 21.02 6.05
CA GLY A 599 14.77 21.46 5.06
C GLY A 599 13.44 21.85 5.70
N GLN A 600 12.97 21.10 6.71
CA GLN A 600 11.73 21.39 7.43
C GLN A 600 11.77 22.72 8.17
N GLU A 601 12.86 23.00 8.89
CA GLU A 601 13.04 24.24 9.65
C GLU A 601 13.07 25.45 8.72
N LEU A 602 13.84 25.36 7.63
CA LEU A 602 13.92 26.42 6.62
C LEU A 602 12.56 26.64 5.94
N THR A 603 11.84 25.57 5.61
CA THR A 603 10.52 25.64 4.96
C THR A 603 9.47 26.28 5.88
N LYS A 604 9.47 25.98 7.17
CA LYS A 604 8.54 26.59 8.16
C LYS A 604 8.72 28.10 8.29
N ASN A 605 9.93 28.61 8.08
CA ASN A 605 10.25 30.03 8.15
C ASN A 605 9.79 30.83 6.92
N ILE A 606 9.28 30.17 5.88
CA ILE A 606 8.75 30.84 4.69
C ILE A 606 7.34 31.37 4.97
N ILE A 607 7.17 32.68 4.79
CA ILE A 607 5.90 33.39 5.04
C ILE A 607 5.20 33.78 3.72
N SER A 608 5.95 33.97 2.64
CA SER A 608 5.48 34.55 1.38
C SER A 608 4.72 33.60 0.46
N ASP A 609 4.96 32.28 0.55
CA ASP A 609 4.34 31.28 -0.33
C ASP A 609 3.84 30.08 0.48
N ILE A 610 2.65 30.24 1.05
CA ILE A 610 2.00 29.25 1.91
C ILE A 610 1.71 27.94 1.15
N GLU A 611 1.37 28.03 -0.14
CA GLU A 611 1.02 26.87 -0.96
C GLU A 611 2.25 26.01 -1.26
N SER A 612 3.33 26.60 -1.76
CA SER A 612 4.58 25.88 -1.99
C SER A 612 5.14 25.33 -0.68
N ARG A 613 5.03 26.10 0.42
CA ARG A 613 5.42 25.65 1.76
C ARG A 613 4.66 24.39 2.17
N ASN A 614 3.33 24.39 2.08
CA ASN A 614 2.50 23.24 2.48
C ASN A 614 2.80 22.01 1.59
N LYS A 615 3.00 22.23 0.30
CA LYS A 615 3.37 21.15 -0.64
C LYS A 615 4.71 20.50 -0.26
N TRP A 616 5.74 21.30 0.01
CA TRP A 616 7.06 20.77 0.38
C TRP A 616 7.06 20.11 1.75
N LEU A 617 6.28 20.62 2.71
CA LEU A 617 6.07 19.95 4.01
C LEU A 617 5.37 18.60 3.84
N ALA A 618 4.34 18.50 2.99
CA ALA A 618 3.67 17.23 2.72
C ALA A 618 4.62 16.20 2.07
N ILE A 619 5.45 16.62 1.10
CA ILE A 619 6.47 15.76 0.49
C ILE A 619 7.44 15.26 1.58
N LEU A 620 7.92 16.17 2.42
CA LEU A 620 8.85 15.85 3.50
C LEU A 620 8.26 14.87 4.52
N ASP A 621 7.00 15.07 4.92
CA ASP A 621 6.32 14.22 5.90
C ASP A 621 6.11 12.79 5.36
N LEU A 622 5.85 12.64 4.05
CA LEU A 622 5.82 11.34 3.39
C LEU A 622 7.15 10.59 3.54
N PHE A 623 8.26 11.25 3.23
CA PHE A 623 9.59 10.62 3.33
C PHE A 623 10.01 10.36 4.78
N LEU A 624 9.68 11.24 5.74
CA LEU A 624 9.94 10.97 7.15
C LEU A 624 9.15 9.76 7.66
N THR A 625 7.88 9.64 7.27
CA THR A 625 7.03 8.50 7.64
C THR A 625 7.56 7.19 7.06
N GLU A 626 7.94 7.20 5.78
CA GLU A 626 8.55 6.03 5.12
C GLU A 626 9.83 5.57 5.84
N ILE A 627 10.69 6.51 6.25
CA ILE A 627 11.91 6.19 6.99
C ILE A 627 11.58 5.61 8.38
N GLU A 628 10.58 6.15 9.08
CA GLU A 628 10.15 5.64 10.39
C GLU A 628 9.60 4.20 10.31
N GLU A 629 8.83 3.88 9.27
CA GLU A 629 8.32 2.52 9.01
C GLU A 629 9.42 1.51 8.69
N GLN A 630 10.49 1.96 8.02
CA GLN A 630 11.64 1.10 7.69
C GLN A 630 12.64 0.95 8.85
N SER A 631 12.61 1.88 9.81
CA SER A 631 13.49 1.90 10.99
C SER A 631 12.91 1.16 12.21
N SER A 632 11.64 0.74 12.16
CA SER A 632 10.89 0.06 13.24
C SER A 632 10.74 -1.45 13.03
#